data_AF-A0A6L9LHX8-F1
#
_entry.id   AF-A0A6L9LHX8-F1
#
_cell.length_a   1.000
_cell.length_b   1.000
_cell.length_c   1.000
_cell.angle_alpha   90.00
_cell.angle_beta   90.00
_cell.angle_gamma   90.00
#
_symmetry.space_group_name_H-M   'P 1'
#
loop_
_entity.id
_entity.type
_entity.pdbx_description
1 polymer ?
#
loop_
_entity_poly.entity_id
_entity_poly.type
_entity_poly.pdbx_seq_one_letter_code
_entity_poly.pdbx_strand_id
1 'polypeptide(L)'
;MANKTAKSKHKSLAADIVSSIEAKLSEAGEATKKMKKSIEKSADKLAKKLAKLIDKTEKKKEKPAKKVEKKAKKDLAKAKKNAEKAEKNAKRAANKIADTVSDPVVATSAPKPAPRPAAKKATTPKPATPARKTTPKPSPAPATPAESTDTNA
;
A
#
# COMPACT_ATOMS: atom_id res chain seq x y z
N MET A 1 11.67 -20.33 4.76
CA MET A 1 10.34 -20.89 4.41
C MET A 1 9.83 -20.49 3.02
N ALA A 2 9.93 -19.21 2.58
CA ALA A 2 9.29 -18.71 1.34
C ALA A 2 9.69 -19.41 0.01
N ASN A 3 10.93 -19.89 -0.14
CA ASN A 3 11.38 -20.53 -1.38
C ASN A 3 10.79 -21.93 -1.61
N LYS A 4 10.36 -22.64 -0.56
CA LYS A 4 9.82 -24.01 -0.70
C LYS A 4 8.37 -23.97 -1.21
N THR A 5 7.58 -23.02 -0.69
CA THR A 5 6.22 -22.72 -1.17
C THR A 5 6.20 -22.11 -2.56
N ALA A 6 7.15 -21.24 -2.93
CA ALA A 6 7.24 -20.71 -4.30
C ALA A 6 7.55 -21.81 -5.33
N LYS A 7 8.45 -22.75 -4.99
CA LYS A 7 8.78 -23.89 -5.85
C LYS A 7 7.63 -24.89 -5.99
N SER A 8 6.86 -25.16 -4.93
CA SER A 8 5.68 -26.04 -5.04
C SER A 8 4.57 -25.39 -5.85
N LYS A 9 4.30 -24.09 -5.63
CA LYS A 9 3.36 -23.32 -6.45
C LYS A 9 3.77 -23.31 -7.91
N HIS A 10 5.06 -23.07 -8.21
CA HIS A 10 5.59 -23.09 -9.57
C HIS A 10 5.37 -24.45 -10.26
N LYS A 11 5.73 -25.55 -9.60
CA LYS A 11 5.53 -26.90 -10.14
C LYS A 11 4.05 -27.24 -10.34
N SER A 12 3.20 -26.88 -9.38
CA SER A 12 1.74 -27.08 -9.48
C SER A 12 1.16 -26.31 -10.66
N LEU A 13 1.53 -25.03 -10.81
CA LEU A 13 1.07 -24.19 -11.92
C LEU A 13 1.56 -24.71 -13.27
N ALA A 14 2.81 -25.16 -13.35
CA ALA A 14 3.35 -25.77 -14.56
C ALA A 14 2.59 -27.06 -14.91
N ALA A 15 2.37 -27.94 -13.92
CA ALA A 15 1.63 -29.19 -14.11
C ALA A 15 0.18 -28.95 -14.55
N ASP A 16 -0.53 -28.00 -13.95
CA ASP A 16 -1.91 -27.65 -14.35
C ASP A 16 -1.96 -27.12 -15.78
N ILE A 17 -1.00 -26.27 -16.18
CA ILE A 17 -0.93 -25.77 -17.55
C ILE A 17 -0.66 -26.92 -18.53
N VAL A 18 0.26 -27.82 -18.21
CA VAL A 18 0.56 -28.99 -19.04
C VAL A 18 -0.68 -29.86 -19.16
N SER A 19 -1.32 -30.23 -18.04
CA SER A 19 -2.51 -31.07 -18.02
C SER A 19 -3.67 -30.45 -18.79
N SER A 20 -3.90 -29.15 -18.66
CA SER A 20 -4.96 -28.45 -19.39
C SER A 20 -4.70 -28.42 -20.90
N ILE A 21 -3.44 -28.24 -21.32
CA ILE A 21 -3.08 -28.28 -22.74
C ILE A 21 -3.13 -29.71 -23.28
N GLU A 22 -2.67 -30.70 -22.52
CA GLU A 22 -2.72 -32.12 -22.91
C GLU A 22 -4.15 -32.64 -23.00
N ALA A 23 -5.06 -32.20 -22.13
CA ALA A 23 -6.48 -32.53 -22.21
C ALA A 23 -7.09 -32.01 -23.52
N LYS A 24 -6.83 -30.74 -23.87
CA LYS A 24 -7.30 -30.15 -25.13
C LYS A 24 -6.66 -30.76 -26.36
N LEU A 25 -5.40 -31.19 -26.26
CA LEU A 25 -4.73 -31.88 -27.35
C LEU A 25 -5.29 -33.27 -27.53
N SER A 26 -5.49 -34.04 -26.47
CA SER A 26 -6.09 -35.38 -26.57
C SER A 26 -7.49 -35.35 -27.22
N GLU A 27 -8.23 -34.26 -27.03
CA GLU A 27 -9.51 -34.00 -27.71
C GLU A 27 -9.35 -33.67 -29.22
N ALA A 28 -8.20 -33.10 -29.61
CA ALA A 28 -7.85 -32.72 -30.98
C ALA A 28 -6.92 -33.72 -31.70
N GLY A 29 -6.48 -34.79 -31.05
CA GLY A 29 -5.57 -35.82 -31.58
C GLY A 29 -4.33 -36.09 -30.69
N GLU A 30 -3.63 -37.21 -30.89
CA GLU A 30 -2.52 -37.58 -30.00
C GLU A 30 -1.36 -36.57 -30.01
N ALA A 31 -1.06 -36.02 -28.83
CA ALA A 31 0.11 -35.16 -28.63
C ALA A 31 1.41 -35.97 -28.77
N THR A 32 2.17 -35.69 -29.83
CA THR A 32 3.49 -36.32 -30.04
C THR A 32 4.46 -36.04 -28.89
N LYS A 33 5.41 -36.95 -28.65
CA LYS A 33 6.44 -36.81 -27.60
C LYS A 33 7.22 -35.48 -27.68
N LYS A 34 7.40 -34.94 -28.88
CA LYS A 34 8.02 -33.62 -29.12
C LYS A 34 7.13 -32.47 -28.65
N MET A 35 5.81 -32.56 -28.88
CA MET A 35 4.85 -31.59 -28.39
C MET A 35 4.78 -31.60 -26.86
N LYS A 36 4.68 -32.77 -26.22
CA LYS A 36 4.66 -32.86 -24.74
C LYS A 36 5.85 -32.15 -24.09
N LYS A 37 7.07 -32.41 -24.59
CA LYS A 37 8.29 -31.70 -24.13
C LYS A 37 8.27 -30.19 -24.39
N SER A 38 7.69 -29.76 -25.50
CA SER A 38 7.53 -28.33 -25.83
C SER A 38 6.56 -27.65 -24.86
N ILE A 39 5.45 -28.32 -24.55
CA ILE A 39 4.42 -27.86 -23.62
C ILE A 39 4.99 -27.75 -22.22
N GLU A 40 5.68 -28.77 -21.71
CA GLU A 40 6.37 -28.75 -20.42
C GLU A 40 7.32 -27.55 -20.31
N LYS A 41 8.21 -27.36 -21.29
CA LYS A 41 9.16 -26.22 -21.29
C LYS A 41 8.45 -24.86 -21.32
N SER A 42 7.34 -24.77 -22.05
CA SER A 42 6.57 -23.53 -22.18
C SER A 42 5.78 -23.23 -20.90
N ALA A 43 5.18 -24.25 -20.29
CA ALA A 43 4.50 -24.19 -19.01
C ALA A 43 5.47 -23.77 -17.89
N ASP A 44 6.67 -24.36 -17.85
CA ASP A 44 7.71 -23.98 -16.88
C ASP A 44 8.10 -22.50 -16.98
N LYS A 45 8.26 -21.99 -18.22
CA LYS A 45 8.56 -20.58 -18.48
C LYS A 45 7.41 -19.67 -18.06
N LEU A 46 6.16 -20.06 -18.34
CA LEU A 46 4.96 -19.32 -17.93
C LEU A 46 4.81 -19.27 -16.41
N ALA A 47 4.88 -20.42 -15.76
CA ALA A 47 4.82 -20.53 -14.30
C ALA A 47 5.92 -19.67 -13.63
N LYS A 48 7.13 -19.62 -14.21
CA LYS A 48 8.23 -18.78 -13.70
C LYS A 48 7.94 -17.29 -13.83
N LYS A 49 7.30 -16.85 -14.92
CA LYS A 49 6.86 -15.45 -15.09
C LYS A 49 5.73 -15.08 -14.13
N LEU A 50 4.77 -15.98 -13.94
CA LEU A 50 3.66 -15.80 -13.01
C LEU A 50 4.14 -15.72 -11.56
N ALA A 51 5.04 -16.61 -11.14
CA ALA A 51 5.67 -16.55 -9.82
C ALA A 51 6.41 -15.22 -9.59
N LYS A 52 7.19 -14.75 -10.57
CA LYS A 52 7.84 -13.42 -10.49
C LYS A 52 6.86 -12.26 -10.38
N LEU A 53 5.70 -12.33 -11.04
CA LEU A 53 4.66 -11.31 -10.95
C LEU A 53 4.00 -11.31 -9.56
N ILE A 54 3.68 -12.49 -9.03
CA ILE A 54 3.13 -12.65 -7.68
C ILE A 54 4.12 -12.11 -6.63
N ASP A 55 5.40 -12.48 -6.71
CA ASP A 55 6.41 -11.97 -5.78
C ASP A 55 6.56 -10.44 -5.87
N LYS A 56 6.46 -9.87 -7.07
CA LYS A 56 6.50 -8.41 -7.28
C LYS A 56 5.27 -7.72 -6.70
N THR A 57 4.08 -8.29 -6.84
CA THR A 57 2.84 -7.72 -6.31
C THR A 57 2.78 -7.86 -4.78
N GLU A 58 3.19 -9.00 -4.22
CA GLU A 58 3.32 -9.20 -2.77
C GLU A 58 4.32 -8.21 -2.16
N LYS A 59 5.51 -8.05 -2.76
CA LYS A 59 6.49 -7.03 -2.31
C LYS A 59 5.97 -5.60 -2.44
N LYS A 60 5.13 -5.30 -3.43
CA LYS A 60 4.48 -3.97 -3.55
C LYS A 60 3.39 -3.77 -2.50
N LYS A 61 2.68 -4.83 -2.10
CA LYS A 61 1.68 -4.81 -1.03
C LYS A 61 2.29 -4.75 0.39
N GLU A 62 3.48 -5.31 0.61
CA GLU A 62 4.17 -5.23 1.90
C GLU A 62 4.79 -3.86 2.21
N LYS A 63 5.24 -3.12 1.18
CA LYS A 63 5.87 -1.79 1.35
C LYS A 63 4.99 -0.74 2.06
N PRO A 64 3.68 -0.60 1.75
CA PRO A 64 2.82 0.31 2.48
C PRO A 64 2.54 -0.17 3.92
N ALA A 65 2.40 -1.48 4.13
CA ALA A 65 2.13 -2.04 5.46
C ALA A 65 3.26 -1.71 6.46
N LYS A 66 4.53 -1.91 6.10
CA LYS A 66 5.68 -1.59 6.96
C LYS A 66 5.83 -0.09 7.26
N LYS A 67 5.44 0.79 6.32
CA LYS A 67 5.45 2.25 6.54
C LYS A 67 4.37 2.70 7.52
N VAL A 68 3.17 2.14 7.40
CA VAL A 68 2.05 2.43 8.31
C VAL A 68 2.37 1.90 9.71
N GLU A 69 2.93 0.70 9.81
CA GLU A 69 3.29 0.11 11.11
C GLU A 69 4.40 0.90 11.83
N LYS A 70 5.40 1.41 11.09
CA LYS A 70 6.46 2.25 11.65
C LYS A 70 5.94 3.62 12.11
N LYS A 71 4.98 4.21 11.39
CA LYS A 71 4.32 5.46 11.82
C LYS A 71 3.45 5.23 13.05
N ALA A 72 2.63 4.18 13.06
CA ALA A 72 1.79 3.82 14.20
C ALA A 72 2.63 3.58 15.47
N LYS A 73 3.76 2.86 15.38
CA LYS A 73 4.68 2.67 16.53
C LYS A 73 5.30 3.98 17.01
N LYS A 74 5.65 4.90 16.09
CA LYS A 74 6.22 6.21 16.45
C LYS A 74 5.20 7.12 17.13
N ASP A 75 3.96 7.11 16.67
CA ASP A 75 2.88 7.93 17.26
C ASP A 75 2.45 7.39 18.62
N LEU A 76 2.39 6.06 18.78
CA LEU A 76 2.09 5.42 20.06
C LEU A 76 3.19 5.70 21.11
N ALA A 77 4.47 5.70 20.71
CA ALA A 77 5.57 6.06 21.60
C ALA A 77 5.54 7.54 22.02
N LYS A 78 5.17 8.46 21.11
CA LYS A 78 4.98 9.88 21.44
C LYS A 78 3.79 10.10 22.38
N ALA A 79 2.68 9.42 22.14
CA ALA A 79 1.49 9.49 22.98
C ALA A 79 1.78 9.03 24.42
N LYS A 80 2.48 7.89 24.59
CA LYS A 80 2.92 7.40 25.91
C LYS A 80 3.81 8.42 26.63
N LYS A 81 4.81 8.98 25.95
CA LYS A 81 5.71 9.98 26.55
C LYS A 81 4.97 11.26 26.93
N ASN A 82 3.93 11.65 26.19
CA ASN A 82 3.13 12.83 26.51
C ASN A 82 2.19 12.57 27.70
N ALA A 83 1.53 11.40 27.74
CA ALA A 83 0.70 10.99 28.86
C ALA A 83 1.49 10.94 30.19
N GLU A 84 2.70 10.37 30.18
CA GLU A 84 3.54 10.31 31.37
C GLU A 84 3.98 11.71 31.85
N LYS A 85 4.22 12.64 30.92
CA LYS A 85 4.53 14.04 31.25
C LYS A 85 3.32 14.78 31.81
N ALA A 86 2.13 14.55 31.24
CA ALA A 86 0.89 15.14 31.72
C ALA A 86 0.57 14.65 33.14
N GLU A 87 0.75 13.35 33.41
CA GLU A 87 0.54 12.79 34.74
C GLU A 87 1.53 13.34 35.77
N LYS A 88 2.83 13.45 35.41
CA LYS A 88 3.83 14.10 36.27
C LYS A 88 3.52 15.59 36.52
N ASN A 89 3.02 16.30 35.50
CA ASN A 89 2.62 17.70 35.65
C ASN A 89 1.39 17.85 36.55
N ALA A 90 0.37 17.00 36.38
CA ALA A 90 -0.82 16.97 37.21
C ALA A 90 -0.48 16.65 38.68
N LYS A 91 0.41 15.68 38.94
CA LYS A 91 0.90 15.38 40.30
C LYS A 91 1.63 16.56 40.93
N ARG A 92 2.47 17.27 40.17
CA ARG A 92 3.14 18.49 40.68
C ARG A 92 2.16 19.62 40.94
N ALA A 93 1.17 19.80 40.08
CA ALA A 93 0.14 20.82 40.27
C ALA A 93 -0.70 20.51 41.52
N ALA A 94 -1.10 19.26 41.73
CA ALA A 94 -1.81 18.82 42.92
C ALA A 94 -0.98 19.01 44.20
N ASN A 95 0.30 18.62 44.18
CA ASN A 95 1.19 18.81 45.34
C ASN A 95 1.44 20.29 45.64
N LYS A 96 1.57 21.14 44.61
CA LYS A 96 1.73 22.59 44.81
C LYS A 96 0.48 23.23 45.38
N ILE A 97 -0.70 22.78 44.96
CA ILE A 97 -1.97 23.22 45.53
C ILE A 97 -2.09 22.76 46.99
N ALA A 98 -1.71 21.52 47.30
CA ALA A 98 -1.70 21.00 48.67
C ALA A 98 -0.74 21.78 49.60
N ASP A 99 0.46 22.14 49.12
CA ASP A 99 1.39 23.01 49.86
C ASP A 99 0.80 24.41 50.09
N THR A 100 0.15 25.00 49.08
CA THR A 100 -0.44 26.34 49.22
C THR A 100 -1.72 26.41 50.07
N VAL A 101 -2.37 25.28 50.34
CA VAL A 101 -3.54 25.20 51.24
C VAL A 101 -3.12 24.93 52.70
N SER A 102 -1.86 24.56 52.92
CA SER A 102 -1.30 24.34 54.25
C SER A 102 -0.86 25.62 54.96
N ASP A 103 -0.92 26.77 54.29
CA ASP A 103 -0.56 28.08 54.83
C ASP A 103 -1.75 29.05 54.73
N PRO A 104 -2.61 29.17 55.77
CA PRO A 104 -3.66 30.15 55.79
C PRO A 104 -3.17 31.43 56.46
N VAL A 105 -2.51 32.33 55.73
CA VAL A 105 -2.38 33.73 56.18
C VAL A 105 -2.60 34.72 55.04
N VAL A 106 -3.85 35.20 54.96
CA VAL A 106 -4.30 36.58 54.69
C VAL A 106 -3.47 37.42 53.71
N ALA A 107 -4.07 37.77 52.57
CA ALA A 107 -4.14 39.17 52.12
C ALA A 107 -5.14 39.36 50.98
N THR A 108 -6.23 40.03 51.32
CA THR A 108 -7.15 40.73 50.43
C THR A 108 -6.42 41.70 49.48
N SER A 109 -6.62 41.57 48.18
CA SER A 109 -6.49 42.70 47.25
C SER A 109 -7.38 42.51 46.02
N ALA A 110 -8.25 43.50 45.81
CA ALA A 110 -9.35 43.56 44.85
C ALA A 110 -8.95 43.41 43.36
N PRO A 111 -9.87 42.98 42.47
CA PRO A 111 -9.61 42.95 41.03
C PRO A 111 -10.04 44.26 40.34
N LYS A 112 -9.13 44.85 39.56
CA LYS A 112 -9.41 45.91 38.56
C LYS A 112 -8.36 45.82 37.44
N PRO A 113 -8.64 46.24 36.19
CA PRO A 113 -9.79 46.00 35.31
C PRO A 113 -9.39 45.14 34.08
N ALA A 114 -10.38 44.71 33.29
CA ALA A 114 -10.20 43.91 32.08
C ALA A 114 -9.39 44.64 30.97
N PRO A 115 -8.46 43.96 30.26
CA PRO A 115 -7.83 44.51 29.08
C PRO A 115 -8.76 44.40 27.86
N ARG A 116 -8.98 45.55 27.23
CA ARG A 116 -9.68 45.76 25.95
C ARG A 116 -9.04 44.92 24.82
N PRO A 117 -9.80 44.15 24.03
CA PRO A 117 -9.22 43.43 22.91
C PRO A 117 -8.97 44.36 21.73
N ALA A 118 -7.70 44.39 21.29
CA ALA A 118 -7.26 45.05 20.06
C ALA A 118 -7.78 44.31 18.82
N ALA A 119 -8.05 45.11 17.78
CA ALA A 119 -8.71 44.74 16.54
C ALA A 119 -8.05 43.58 15.77
N LYS A 120 -8.87 42.66 15.26
CA LYS A 120 -8.46 41.71 14.21
C LYS A 120 -8.67 42.38 12.84
N LYS A 121 -7.57 42.73 12.16
CA LYS A 121 -7.61 43.04 10.72
C LYS A 121 -7.96 41.76 9.97
N ALA A 122 -9.08 41.80 9.24
CA ALA A 122 -9.48 40.76 8.30
C ALA A 122 -8.55 40.77 7.08
N THR A 123 -7.87 39.65 6.82
CA THR A 123 -7.20 39.42 5.54
C THR A 123 -8.20 38.81 4.56
N THR A 124 -8.32 39.45 3.41
CA THR A 124 -9.21 39.14 2.28
C THR A 124 -8.90 37.78 1.64
N PRO A 125 -9.90 37.12 1.01
CA PRO A 125 -9.71 35.87 0.29
C PRO A 125 -9.12 36.12 -1.10
N LYS A 126 -8.19 35.28 -1.56
CA LYS A 126 -7.68 35.30 -2.94
C LYS A 126 -8.08 34.01 -3.69
N PRO A 127 -8.51 34.09 -4.97
CA PRO A 127 -9.46 33.16 -5.57
C PRO A 127 -8.84 31.90 -6.20
N ALA A 128 -9.74 30.95 -6.46
CA ALA A 128 -9.54 29.66 -7.12
C ALA A 128 -8.92 29.79 -8.52
N THR A 129 -8.01 28.88 -8.85
CA THR A 129 -7.48 28.68 -10.21
C THR A 129 -8.19 27.49 -10.86
N PRO A 130 -8.70 27.62 -12.10
CA PRO A 130 -9.44 26.56 -12.76
C PRO A 130 -8.54 25.67 -13.64
N ALA A 131 -9.08 24.46 -13.86
CA ALA A 131 -8.98 23.62 -15.05
C ALA A 131 -7.64 22.91 -15.36
N ARG A 132 -7.74 21.61 -15.67
CA ARG A 132 -7.79 21.15 -17.08
C ARG A 132 -8.24 19.69 -17.19
N LYS A 133 -9.39 19.47 -17.82
CA LYS A 133 -9.73 18.20 -18.50
C LYS A 133 -8.98 18.17 -19.83
N THR A 134 -8.31 17.07 -20.15
CA THR A 134 -8.03 16.68 -21.54
C THR A 134 -8.14 15.16 -21.69
N THR A 135 -8.70 14.80 -22.83
CA THR A 135 -9.31 13.55 -23.30
C THR A 135 -8.29 12.47 -23.71
N PRO A 136 -8.74 11.20 -23.93
CA PRO A 136 -7.89 10.09 -24.34
C PRO A 136 -7.90 9.86 -25.88
N LYS A 137 -6.77 9.50 -26.49
CA LYS A 137 -6.65 8.76 -27.80
C LYS A 137 -5.17 8.55 -28.20
N PRO A 138 -4.77 7.65 -29.14
CA PRO A 138 -5.41 6.46 -29.75
C PRO A 138 -4.66 5.13 -29.49
N SER A 139 -5.36 4.04 -29.82
CA SER A 139 -4.84 2.69 -30.06
C SER A 139 -4.10 2.60 -31.41
N PRO A 140 -3.00 1.86 -31.54
CA PRO A 140 -2.56 1.34 -32.83
C PRO A 140 -3.38 0.09 -33.22
N ALA A 141 -3.67 0.01 -34.52
CA ALA A 141 -4.51 -0.96 -35.22
C ALA A 141 -3.84 -2.35 -35.39
N PRO A 142 -4.61 -3.41 -35.72
CA PRO A 142 -4.10 -4.78 -35.87
C PRO A 142 -3.32 -4.96 -37.17
N ALA A 143 -2.22 -5.72 -37.12
CA ALA A 143 -1.45 -6.13 -38.30
C ALA A 143 -1.66 -7.63 -38.55
N THR A 144 -2.51 -7.95 -39.52
CA THR A 144 -2.57 -9.18 -40.33
C THR A 144 -3.40 -8.84 -41.58
N PRO A 145 -3.23 -9.46 -42.77
CA PRO A 145 -2.48 -10.67 -43.08
C PRO A 145 -1.49 -10.51 -44.27
N ALA A 146 -0.51 -11.42 -44.39
CA ALA A 146 0.09 -11.73 -45.67
C ALA A 146 -0.30 -13.18 -46.01
N GLU A 147 -1.30 -13.28 -46.85
CA GLU A 147 -1.71 -14.46 -47.61
C GLU A 147 -0.98 -14.41 -48.95
N SER A 148 -0.33 -15.51 -49.33
CA SER A 148 0.04 -15.93 -50.70
C SER A 148 0.66 -17.32 -50.53
N THR A 149 -0.11 -18.40 -50.60
CA THR A 149 -0.59 -19.11 -51.81
C THR A 149 0.51 -19.82 -52.59
N ASP A 150 0.12 -21.01 -53.03
CA ASP A 150 0.66 -21.82 -54.12
C ASP A 150 1.99 -22.57 -53.92
N THR A 151 2.18 -23.78 -54.44
CA THR A 151 1.33 -24.88 -54.91
C THR A 151 2.31 -26.00 -55.27
N ASN A 152 1.98 -27.22 -54.84
CA ASN A 152 2.15 -28.52 -55.50
C ASN A 152 3.17 -28.67 -56.67
N ALA A 153 4.10 -29.62 -56.51
CA ALA A 153 4.42 -30.68 -57.48
C ALA A 153 5.31 -31.75 -56.81
#